data_AF-A0A452XGA7-F1
#
_entry.id   AF-A0A452XGA7-F1
#
_cell.length_a   1.000
_cell.length_b   1.000
_cell.length_c   1.000
_cell.angle_alpha   90.00
_cell.angle_beta   90.00
_cell.angle_gamma   90.00
#
_symmetry.space_group_name_H-M   'P 1'
#
loop_
_entity.id
_entity.type
_entity.pdbx_description
1 polymer ?
#
loop_
_entity_poly.entity_id
_entity_poly.type
_entity_poly.pdbx_seq_one_letter_code
_entity_poly.pdbx_strand_id
1 'polypeptide(L)' 'DAALQIDRSAVESFGGGGRVCITSRVYPAVLADVGRAHIYAFNNGSATVRVPQLSAWTMRKAQVNVEKGWSAI' A
#
# COMPACT_ATOMS: atom_id res chain seq x y z
N ASP A 1 1.16 16.39 0.05
CA ASP A 1 1.29 15.40 1.12
C ASP A 1 0.43 14.20 0.76
N ALA A 2 1.08 13.07 0.47
CA ALA A 2 0.45 11.83 0.06
C ALA A 2 1.24 10.67 0.67
N ALA A 3 0.54 9.73 1.30
CA ALA A 3 1.12 8.55 1.93
C ALA A 3 0.36 7.29 1.52
N LEU A 4 1.06 6.17 1.48
CA LEU A 4 0.52 4.88 1.09
C LEU A 4 1.01 3.79 2.06
N GLN A 5 0.09 3.02 2.63
CA GLN A 5 0.41 1.76 3.30
C GLN A 5 0.00 0.59 2.41
N ILE A 6 0.91 -0.37 2.23
CA ILE A 6 0.69 -1.55 1.39
C ILE A 6 0.98 -2.79 2.23
N ASP A 7 -0.05 -3.61 2.49
CA ASP A 7 0.10 -4.92 3.12
C ASP A 7 -0.61 -5.99 2.28
N ARG A 8 0.16 -6.66 1.42
CA ARG A 8 -0.27 -7.75 0.53
C ARG A 8 -1.55 -7.41 -0.25
N SER A 9 -2.71 -7.73 0.34
CA SER A 9 -4.04 -7.55 -0.28
C SER A 9 -4.74 -6.25 0.11
N ALA A 10 -4.14 -5.42 0.96
CA ALA A 10 -4.70 -4.16 1.43
C ALA A 10 -3.80 -2.99 1.04
N VAL A 11 -4.43 -1.91 0.59
CA VAL A 11 -3.78 -0.64 0.25
C VAL A 11 -4.57 0.49 0.90
N GLU A 12 -3.89 1.33 1.69
CA GLU A 12 -4.48 2.49 2.37
C GLU A 12 -3.79 3.76 1.89
N SER A 13 -4.54 4.60 1.18
CA SER A 13 -4.06 5.84 0.59
C SER A 13 -4.53 7.04 1.40
N PHE A 14 -3.60 7.93 1.74
CA PHE A 14 -3.86 9.16 2.50
C PHE A 14 -3.45 10.38 1.69
N GLY A 15 -4.40 11.27 1.41
CA GLY A 15 -4.18 12.51 0.65
C GLY A 15 -4.32 13.77 1.48
N GLY A 16 -3.53 14.79 1.16
CA GLY A 16 -3.63 16.12 1.78
C GLY A 16 -3.32 16.13 3.28
N GLY A 17 -2.48 15.20 3.75
CA GLY A 17 -2.17 15.00 5.17
C GLY A 17 -3.25 14.26 5.94
N GLY A 18 -3.98 13.34 5.27
CA GLY A 18 -5.02 12.51 5.90
C GLY A 18 -6.44 13.09 5.84
N ARG A 19 -6.64 14.23 5.18
CA ARG A 19 -7.98 14.80 4.93
C ARG A 19 -8.85 13.92 4.04
N VAL A 20 -8.21 13.11 3.20
CA VAL A 20 -8.87 12.10 2.36
C VAL A 20 -8.18 10.77 2.61
N CYS A 21 -8.97 9.74 2.91
CA CYS A 21 -8.52 8.36 3.07
C CYS A 21 -9.31 7.45 2.14
N ILE A 22 -8.61 6.54 1.45
CA ILE A 22 -9.21 5.51 0.61
C ILE A 22 -8.52 4.18 0.91
N THR A 23 -9.31 3.19 1.33
CA THR A 23 -8.85 1.81 1.53
C THR A 23 -9.33 0.93 0.39
N SER A 24 -8.45 0.07 -0.11
CA SER A 24 -8.74 -0.87 -1.20
C SER A 24 -8.26 -2.28 -0.86
N ARG A 25 -8.97 -3.28 -1.40
CA ARG A 25 -8.59 -4.70 -1.33
C ARG A 25 -8.31 -5.23 -2.74
N VAL A 26 -7.18 -5.89 -2.93
CA VAL A 26 -6.73 -6.39 -4.24
C VAL A 26 -6.10 -7.78 -4.12
N TYR A 27 -6.27 -8.62 -5.16
CA TYR A 27 -5.77 -9.99 -5.21
C TYR A 27 -5.10 -10.28 -6.56
N PRO A 28 -3.86 -9.80 -6.78
CA PRO A 28 -3.22 -9.90 -8.09
C PRO A 28 -2.77 -11.35 -8.37
N ALA A 29 -3.30 -11.96 -9.44
CA ALA A 29 -2.95 -13.33 -9.83
C ALA A 29 -1.43 -13.49 -10.10
N VAL A 30 -0.79 -12.45 -10.65
CA VAL A 30 0.66 -12.45 -10.91
C VAL A 30 1.53 -12.64 -9.67
N LEU A 31 1.01 -12.30 -8.47
CA LEU A 31 1.73 -12.54 -7.21
C LEU A 31 1.65 -13.99 -6.76
N ALA A 32 0.72 -14.80 -7.29
CA ALA A 32 0.65 -16.24 -7.03
C ALA A 32 1.76 -17.01 -7.78
N ASP A 33 2.14 -16.55 -8.98
CA ASP A 33 3.03 -17.31 -9.87
C ASP A 33 4.47 -16.76 -9.93
N VAL A 34 4.67 -15.43 -9.87
CA VAL A 34 5.96 -14.76 -10.15
C VAL A 34 6.59 -14.11 -8.90
N GLY A 35 5.79 -13.91 -7.84
CA GLY A 35 6.28 -13.76 -6.47
C GLY A 35 6.88 -12.42 -6.04
N ARG A 36 6.80 -11.34 -6.83
CA ARG A 36 7.30 -10.02 -6.42
C ARG A 36 6.37 -8.87 -6.79
N ALA A 37 6.14 -7.97 -5.84
CA ALA A 37 5.44 -6.71 -6.05
C ALA A 37 6.45 -5.59 -6.38
N HIS A 38 6.02 -4.63 -7.19
CA HIS A 38 6.80 -3.47 -7.58
C HIS A 38 6.04 -2.18 -7.24
N ILE A 39 6.77 -1.11 -6.95
CA ILE A 39 6.21 0.22 -6.66
C ILE A 39 6.76 1.21 -7.71
N TYR A 40 5.88 2.03 -8.25
CA TYR A 40 6.21 3.03 -9.27
C TYR A 40 5.65 4.39 -8.89
N ALA A 41 6.41 5.45 -9.18
CA ALA A 41 5.89 6.81 -9.30
C ALA A 41 5.74 7.10 -10.80
N PHE A 42 4.56 7.54 -11.24
CA PHE A 42 4.30 7.77 -12.65
C PHE A 42 3.49 9.05 -12.87
N ASN A 43 3.60 9.61 -14.07
CA ASN A 43 2.80 10.74 -14.54
C ASN A 43 2.34 10.43 -15.96
N ASN A 44 1.02 10.29 -16.15
CA ASN A 44 0.40 10.06 -17.46
C ASN A 44 -0.32 11.33 -17.99
N GLY A 45 0.01 12.51 -17.45
CA GLY A 45 -0.47 13.80 -17.93
C GLY A 45 0.45 14.40 -19.00
N SER A 46 -0.02 15.45 -19.68
CA SER A 46 0.76 16.16 -20.72
C SER A 46 1.79 17.15 -20.15
N ALA A 47 1.62 17.56 -18.89
CA ALA A 47 2.52 18.49 -18.22
C ALA A 47 3.54 17.76 -17.35
N THR A 48 4.75 18.28 -17.28
CA THR A 48 5.80 17.79 -16.38
C THR A 48 5.43 18.09 -14.93
N VAL A 49 5.53 17.08 -14.07
CA VAL A 49 5.33 17.18 -12.62
C VAL A 49 6.65 16.86 -11.91
N ARG A 50 7.02 17.65 -10.91
CA ARG A 50 8.18 17.40 -10.06
C ARG A 50 7.75 16.71 -8.77
N VAL A 51 8.45 15.64 -8.40
CA VAL A 51 8.33 14.99 -7.09
C VAL A 51 9.43 15.55 -6.18
N PRO A 52 9.12 16.48 -5.27
CA PRO A 52 10.15 17.12 -4.44
C PRO A 52 10.77 16.16 -3.42
N GLN A 53 10.01 15.18 -2.94
CA GLN A 53 10.47 14.13 -2.04
C GLN A 53 9.65 12.86 -2.26
N LEU A 54 10.32 11.70 -2.26
CA LEU A 54 9.70 10.38 -2.22
C LEU A 54 10.51 9.52 -1.24
N SER A 55 9.82 9.02 -0.22
CA SER A 55 10.42 8.13 0.79
C SER A 55 9.63 6.83 0.80
N ALA A 56 10.34 5.70 0.80
CA ALA A 56 9.75 4.37 0.84
C ALA A 56 10.44 3.54 1.91
N TRP A 57 9.66 2.83 2.71
CA TRP A 57 10.15 1.98 3.80
C TRP A 57 9.61 0.56 3.65
N THR A 58 10.50 -0.41 3.80
CA THR A 58 10.09 -1.82 3.94
C THR A 58 9.52 -2.02 5.34
N MET A 59 8.25 -2.42 5.41
CA MET A 59 7.57 -2.70 6.66
C MET A 59 7.87 -4.12 7.14
N ARG A 60 8.25 -4.29 8.40
CA ARG A 60 8.36 -5.61 9.04
C ARG A 60 6.98 -6.12 9.43
N LYS A 61 6.81 -7.45 9.46
CA LYS A 61 5.59 -8.09 9.97
C LYS A 61 5.41 -7.73 11.45
N ALA A 62 4.26 -7.18 11.80
CA ALA A 62 3.91 -6.90 13.19
C ALA A 62 3.65 -8.21 13.96
N GLN A 63 3.98 -8.22 15.25
CA GLN A 63 3.44 -9.19 16.20
C GLN A 63 2.10 -8.68 16.68
N VAL A 64 1.03 -9.41 16.35
CA VAL A 64 -0.34 -9.05 16.74
C VAL A 64 -0.80 -10.08 17.75
N ASN A 65 -1.26 -9.61 18.92
CA ASN A 65 -1.89 -10.48 19.90
C ASN A 65 -3.21 -10.96 19.31
N VAL A 66 -3.37 -12.27 19.17
CA VAL A 66 -4.64 -12.87 18.79
C VAL A 66 -5.28 -13.36 20.08
N GLU A 67 -6.46 -12.83 20.44
CA GLU A 67 -7.25 -13.45 21.50
C GLU A 67 -7.57 -14.88 21.10
N LYS A 68 -7.29 -15.85 21.99
CA LYS A 68 -7.67 -17.26 21.80
C LYS A 68 -9.20 -17.39 21.90
N GLY A 69 -9.89 -17.03 20.84
CA GLY A 69 -11.35 -17.07 20.74
C GLY A 69 -11.86 -16.97 19.30
N TRP A 70 -11.07 -16.42 18.39
CA TRP A 70 -11.38 -16.48 16.96
C TRP A 70 -10.54 -17.57 16.28
N SER A 71 -11.02 -18.81 16.37
CA SER A 71 -10.70 -19.80 15.36
C SER A 71 -11.35 -19.31 14.06
N ALA A 72 -10.61 -18.52 13.28
CA ALA A 72 -10.98 -18.32 11.88
C ALA A 72 -10.99 -19.72 11.24
N ILE A 73 -12.19 -20.16 10.87
CA ILE A 73 -12.45 -21.06 9.73
C ILE A 73 -11.31 -21.11 8.72
#